data_AF-A0A954Z9N4-F1
#
_entry.id   AF-A0A954Z9N4-F1
#
_cell.length_a   1.000
_cell.length_b   1.000
_cell.length_c   1.000
_cell.angle_alpha   90.00
_cell.angle_beta   90.00
_cell.angle_gamma   90.00
#
_symmetry.space_group_name_H-M   'P 1'
#
loop_
_entity.id
_entity.type
_entity.pdbx_description
1 polymer ?
#
loop_
_entity_poly.entity_id
_entity_poly.type
_entity_poly.pdbx_seq_one_letter_code
_entity_poly.pdbx_strand_id
1 'polypeptide(L)'
;MISLSGSEVGTRFDGVGVVNGGGATSVLLKDYPEPQRSQILDFVYKPMFGASVSGLLAEIPGDGNSTQGSMPSHMHHRDDLDFTRGYTWWILSEAKRRRPNLSVDATAWSAPGWIGDDPSRRFAGEHGDAKFWSVDAVDYYVKWLQGLRDVYGLSLDAIGCRNEKGVSYDFV
;
A
#
# COMPACT_ATOMS: atom_id res chain seq x y z
N MET A 1 23.95 4.48 -33.90
CA MET A 1 22.55 4.94 -34.10
C MET A 1 21.67 3.72 -33.98
N ILE A 2 20.63 3.78 -33.15
CA ILE A 2 19.67 2.67 -32.98
C ILE A 2 18.39 3.08 -33.71
N SER A 3 17.85 2.19 -34.53
CA SER A 3 16.61 2.40 -35.28
C SER A 3 15.48 1.64 -34.60
N LEU A 4 14.37 2.33 -34.31
CA LEU A 4 13.17 1.72 -33.74
C LEU A 4 12.32 1.15 -34.88
N SER A 5 11.93 -0.12 -34.78
CA SER A 5 10.98 -0.76 -35.69
C SER A 5 9.67 -1.05 -34.98
N GLY A 6 8.54 -0.70 -35.60
CA GLY A 6 7.21 -1.11 -35.15
C GLY A 6 6.77 -2.49 -35.66
N SER A 7 7.61 -3.17 -36.47
CA SER A 7 7.31 -4.49 -37.02
C SER A 7 7.55 -5.64 -36.03
N GLU A 8 8.35 -5.41 -34.99
CA GLU A 8 8.62 -6.36 -33.92
C GLU A 8 8.06 -5.80 -32.61
N VAL A 9 7.12 -6.52 -32.00
CA VAL A 9 6.52 -6.13 -30.73
C VAL A 9 7.28 -6.82 -29.60
N GLY A 10 8.01 -6.03 -28.80
CA GLY A 10 8.67 -6.50 -27.59
C GLY A 10 7.69 -6.70 -26.43
N THR A 11 8.23 -6.87 -25.21
CA THR A 11 7.41 -6.96 -24.00
C THR A 11 6.56 -5.71 -23.82
N ARG A 12 5.32 -5.88 -23.35
CA ARG A 12 4.44 -4.77 -22.98
C ARG A 12 5.11 -3.93 -21.89
N PHE A 13 5.03 -2.62 -22.04
CA PHE A 13 5.41 -1.68 -20.99
C PHE A 13 4.21 -1.39 -20.09
N ASP A 14 4.35 -1.65 -18.78
CA ASP A 14 3.26 -1.51 -17.81
C ASP A 14 3.27 -0.16 -17.06
N GLY A 15 4.37 0.61 -17.15
CA GLY A 15 4.45 1.96 -16.61
C GLY A 15 5.68 2.23 -15.75
N VAL A 16 5.75 3.46 -15.24
CA VAL A 16 6.69 3.88 -14.18
C VAL A 16 5.86 4.32 -12.98
N GLY A 17 6.28 3.90 -11.78
CA GLY A 17 5.56 4.20 -10.55
C GLY A 17 6.45 4.70 -9.42
N VAL A 18 5.80 4.99 -8.29
CA VAL A 18 6.40 5.41 -7.02
C VAL A 18 5.83 4.58 -5.88
N VAL A 19 6.51 4.59 -4.73
CA VAL A 19 6.07 3.89 -3.51
C VAL A 19 5.63 4.92 -2.47
N ASN A 20 4.46 4.71 -1.87
CA ASN A 20 4.01 5.43 -0.68
C ASN A 20 3.85 4.46 0.49
N GLY A 21 4.82 4.46 1.39
CA GLY A 21 4.97 3.40 2.38
C GLY A 21 6.43 3.03 2.54
N GLY A 22 6.69 1.81 3.02
CA GLY A 22 8.02 1.45 3.50
C GLY A 22 8.40 2.29 4.72
N GLY A 23 7.40 2.67 5.52
CA GLY A 23 7.57 3.43 6.75
C GLY A 23 7.46 4.94 6.59
N ALA A 24 6.27 5.46 6.85
CA ALA A 24 5.98 6.88 7.11
C ALA A 24 6.50 7.91 6.08
N THR A 25 6.80 7.49 4.85
CA THR A 25 7.50 8.31 3.84
C THR A 25 6.77 9.58 3.42
N SER A 26 5.44 9.62 3.55
CA SER A 26 4.64 10.81 3.26
C SER A 26 3.98 11.43 4.49
N VAL A 27 4.42 11.10 5.71
CA VAL A 27 3.75 11.51 6.95
C VAL A 27 3.62 13.03 7.10
N LEU A 28 4.60 13.80 6.61
CA LEU A 28 4.61 15.26 6.68
C LEU A 28 3.82 15.93 5.54
N LEU A 29 3.53 15.21 4.44
CA LEU A 29 2.90 15.78 3.26
C LEU A 29 1.48 16.29 3.54
N LYS A 30 0.73 15.57 4.39
CA LYS A 30 -0.65 15.94 4.74
C LYS A 30 -0.73 17.30 5.45
N ASP A 31 0.35 17.71 6.13
CA ASP A 31 0.40 18.92 6.97
C ASP A 31 0.88 20.16 6.20
N TYR A 32 1.28 20.01 4.93
CA TYR A 32 1.61 21.17 4.09
C TYR A 32 0.38 22.07 3.91
N PRO A 33 0.55 23.40 3.91
CA PRO A 33 -0.54 24.33 3.62
C PRO A 33 -0.97 24.24 2.14
N GLU A 34 -2.19 24.70 1.88
CA GLU A 34 -2.59 25.01 0.51
C GLU A 34 -2.05 26.39 0.11
N PRO A 35 -1.66 26.58 -1.17
CA PRO A 35 -1.80 25.64 -2.29
C PRO A 35 -0.65 24.63 -2.46
N GLN A 36 0.38 24.68 -1.61
CA GLN A 36 1.62 23.92 -1.81
C GLN A 36 1.37 22.41 -1.79
N ARG A 37 0.54 21.92 -0.87
CA ARG A 37 0.19 20.50 -0.77
C ARG A 37 -0.44 19.99 -2.07
N SER A 38 -1.44 20.70 -2.60
CA SER A 38 -2.05 20.30 -3.88
C SER A 38 -1.07 20.39 -5.04
N GLN A 39 -0.17 21.39 -5.06
CA GLN A 39 0.85 21.53 -6.12
C GLN A 39 1.85 20.37 -6.11
N ILE A 40 2.31 19.91 -4.94
CA ILE A 40 3.19 18.74 -4.82
C ILE A 40 2.50 17.50 -5.40
N LEU A 41 1.24 17.28 -5.03
CA LEU A 41 0.46 16.15 -5.54
C LEU A 41 0.21 16.25 -7.06
N ASP A 42 0.02 17.46 -7.61
CA ASP A 42 -0.06 17.70 -9.04
C ASP A 42 1.27 17.34 -9.74
N PHE A 43 2.41 17.73 -9.18
CA PHE A 43 3.74 17.37 -9.73
C PHE A 43 3.96 15.86 -9.83
N VAL A 44 3.42 15.07 -8.89
CA VAL A 44 3.58 13.61 -8.91
C VAL A 44 2.58 12.95 -9.86
N TYR A 45 1.27 13.23 -9.68
CA TYR A 45 0.21 12.39 -10.25
C TYR A 45 -0.50 13.00 -11.46
N LYS A 46 -0.48 14.32 -11.64
CA LYS A 46 -1.26 14.96 -12.72
C LYS A 46 -0.66 14.61 -14.08
N PRO A 47 -1.44 14.08 -15.03
CA PRO A 47 -0.96 13.80 -16.37
C PRO A 47 -0.45 15.07 -17.07
N MET A 48 0.58 14.91 -17.92
CA MET A 48 1.13 16.00 -18.74
C MET A 48 1.59 17.22 -17.92
N PHE A 49 2.07 16.99 -16.70
CA PHE A 49 2.51 18.06 -15.81
C PHE A 49 3.93 17.85 -15.29
N GLY A 50 4.09 17.09 -14.21
CA GLY A 50 5.40 16.76 -13.63
C GLY A 50 5.80 15.32 -13.96
N ALA A 51 6.17 14.57 -12.93
CA ALA A 51 6.53 13.15 -13.03
C ALA A 51 5.47 12.32 -13.76
N SER A 52 4.18 12.67 -13.59
CA SER A 52 3.07 12.06 -14.30
C SER A 52 3.07 10.52 -14.19
N VAL A 53 3.35 10.01 -12.98
CA VAL A 53 3.57 8.57 -12.73
C VAL A 53 2.34 7.75 -13.07
N SER A 54 2.55 6.54 -13.60
CA SER A 54 1.50 5.62 -14.06
C SER A 54 1.14 4.54 -13.04
N GLY A 55 1.97 4.35 -12.00
CA GLY A 55 1.71 3.42 -10.91
C GLY A 55 1.99 4.01 -9.54
N LEU A 56 1.27 3.52 -8.54
CA LEU A 56 1.49 3.79 -7.11
C LEU A 56 1.42 2.47 -6.35
N LEU A 57 2.53 2.07 -5.73
CA LEU A 57 2.56 0.98 -4.75
C LEU A 57 2.38 1.57 -3.35
N ALA A 58 1.36 1.15 -2.63
CA ALA A 58 1.08 1.58 -1.26
C ALA A 58 1.45 0.51 -0.22
N GLU A 59 1.94 0.94 0.94
CA GLU A 59 1.98 0.05 2.10
C GLU A 59 0.56 -0.16 2.64
N ILE A 60 0.19 -1.42 2.88
CA ILE A 60 -0.90 -1.78 3.80
C ILE A 60 -0.33 -1.58 5.21
N PRO A 61 -0.71 -0.51 5.93
CA PRO A 61 -0.10 -0.17 7.22
C PRO A 61 -0.32 -1.29 8.24
N GLY A 62 0.65 -1.55 9.12
CA GLY A 62 0.58 -2.69 10.04
C GLY A 62 1.14 -2.45 11.44
N ASP A 63 1.17 -1.18 11.89
CA ASP A 63 1.65 -0.72 13.21
C ASP A 63 3.16 -0.87 13.48
N GLY A 64 3.85 -1.74 12.76
CA GLY A 64 5.29 -1.91 12.86
C GLY A 64 6.07 -0.77 12.18
N ASN A 65 7.30 -0.55 12.64
CA ASN A 65 8.25 0.28 11.89
C ASN A 65 8.68 -0.45 10.63
N SER A 66 8.49 0.20 9.47
CA SER A 66 8.76 -0.37 8.15
C SER A 66 9.89 0.33 7.37
N THR A 67 10.60 1.29 7.98
CA THR A 67 11.99 1.76 7.72
C THR A 67 12.23 3.08 8.47
N GLN A 68 11.39 4.10 8.23
CA GLN A 68 11.55 5.45 8.79
C GLN A 68 10.44 5.84 9.77
N GLY A 69 9.56 4.90 10.11
CA GLY A 69 8.44 5.10 11.02
C GLY A 69 7.39 4.00 10.88
N SER A 70 6.46 3.98 11.83
CA SER A 70 5.28 3.12 11.76
C SER A 70 4.12 3.82 11.04
N MET A 71 3.21 3.02 10.50
CA MET A 71 1.98 3.48 9.89
C MET A 71 0.80 2.73 10.53
N PRO A 72 -0.29 3.43 10.89
CA PRO A 72 -1.36 2.86 11.70
C PRO A 72 -2.22 1.89 10.89
N SER A 73 -2.34 0.67 11.39
CA SER A 73 -3.19 -0.40 10.86
C SER A 73 -4.67 -0.01 10.86
N HIS A 74 -5.44 -0.55 9.91
CA HIS A 74 -6.91 -0.50 9.95
C HIS A 74 -7.51 -1.41 11.03
N MET A 75 -6.70 -2.29 11.63
CA MET A 75 -7.06 -3.17 12.74
C MET A 75 -5.90 -3.33 13.73
N HIS A 76 -5.88 -2.57 14.82
CA HIS A 76 -4.86 -2.69 15.88
C HIS A 76 -4.99 -4.01 16.66
N HIS A 77 -6.21 -4.52 16.79
CA HIS A 77 -6.54 -5.83 17.37
C HIS A 77 -7.65 -6.50 16.56
N ARG A 78 -7.92 -7.78 16.84
CA ARG A 78 -8.81 -8.66 16.05
C ARG A 78 -10.22 -8.10 15.82
N ASP A 79 -10.78 -7.44 16.83
CA ASP A 79 -12.12 -6.85 16.81
C ASP A 79 -12.14 -5.35 16.47
N ASP A 80 -10.99 -4.77 16.13
CA ASP A 80 -10.87 -3.36 15.74
C ASP A 80 -11.01 -3.21 14.22
N LEU A 81 -11.70 -2.16 13.76
CA LEU A 81 -11.79 -1.83 12.34
C LEU A 81 -12.02 -0.33 12.15
N ASP A 82 -11.08 0.35 11.48
CA ASP A 82 -11.17 1.78 11.21
C ASP A 82 -10.40 2.14 9.94
N PHE A 83 -11.15 2.59 8.93
CA PHE A 83 -10.61 2.96 7.64
C PHE A 83 -10.21 4.43 7.55
N THR A 84 -10.20 5.19 8.66
CA THR A 84 -9.90 6.63 8.66
C THR A 84 -8.48 6.96 9.11
N ARG A 85 -7.72 5.95 9.56
CA ARG A 85 -6.42 6.15 10.20
C ARG A 85 -5.31 6.52 9.24
N GLY A 86 -4.37 7.32 9.75
CA GLY A 86 -3.17 7.72 9.04
C GLY A 86 -3.50 8.58 7.82
N TYR A 87 -2.70 8.43 6.78
CA TYR A 87 -2.78 9.27 5.57
C TYR A 87 -2.86 8.47 4.28
N THR A 88 -2.72 7.14 4.33
CA THR A 88 -2.69 6.28 3.15
C THR A 88 -3.97 6.42 2.33
N TRP A 89 -5.14 6.38 2.98
CA TRP A 89 -6.43 6.53 2.32
C TRP A 89 -6.58 7.87 1.59
N TRP A 90 -6.14 8.94 2.24
CA TRP A 90 -6.14 10.29 1.66
C TRP A 90 -5.21 10.38 0.45
N ILE A 91 -3.98 9.82 0.53
CA ILE A 91 -3.04 9.81 -0.59
C ILE A 91 -3.61 9.02 -1.78
N LEU A 92 -4.15 7.83 -1.54
CA LEU A 92 -4.75 7.01 -2.59
C LEU A 92 -5.90 7.76 -3.30
N SER A 93 -6.74 8.43 -2.51
CA SER A 93 -7.84 9.25 -3.02
C SER A 93 -7.34 10.44 -3.85
N GLU A 94 -6.35 11.18 -3.35
CA GLU A 94 -5.78 12.32 -4.05
C GLU A 94 -5.05 11.94 -5.35
N ALA A 95 -4.39 10.77 -5.36
CA ALA A 95 -3.74 10.23 -6.54
C ALA A 95 -4.75 9.84 -7.62
N LYS A 96 -5.77 9.03 -7.27
CA LYS A 96 -6.84 8.61 -8.19
C LYS A 96 -7.69 9.78 -8.68
N ARG A 97 -7.93 10.80 -7.85
CA ARG A 97 -8.63 12.04 -8.26
C ARG A 97 -7.89 12.78 -9.38
N ARG A 98 -6.55 12.84 -9.32
CA ARG A 98 -5.73 13.50 -10.35
C ARG A 98 -5.54 12.63 -11.59
N ARG A 99 -5.51 11.31 -11.39
CA ARG A 99 -5.30 10.34 -12.45
C ARG A 99 -6.18 9.10 -12.24
N PRO A 100 -7.40 9.09 -12.79
CA PRO A 100 -8.33 7.96 -12.62
C PRO A 100 -7.78 6.62 -13.13
N ASN A 101 -6.92 6.66 -14.17
CA ASN A 101 -6.27 5.48 -14.76
C ASN A 101 -4.90 5.13 -14.14
N LEU A 102 -4.57 5.67 -12.96
CA LEU A 102 -3.35 5.31 -12.23
C LEU A 102 -3.46 3.85 -11.77
N SER A 103 -2.45 3.01 -12.05
CA SER A 103 -2.38 1.67 -11.46
C SER A 103 -2.11 1.80 -9.97
N VAL A 104 -2.88 1.13 -9.11
CA VAL A 104 -2.67 1.16 -7.66
C VAL A 104 -2.47 -0.26 -7.16
N ASP A 105 -1.31 -0.49 -6.58
CA ASP A 105 -0.95 -1.77 -5.98
C ASP A 105 -0.73 -1.59 -4.48
N ALA A 106 -0.81 -2.67 -3.70
CA ALA A 106 -0.50 -2.60 -2.28
C ALA A 106 0.17 -3.87 -1.75
N THR A 107 0.95 -3.75 -0.67
CA THR A 107 1.53 -4.88 0.07
C THR A 107 1.85 -4.50 1.51
N ALA A 108 1.84 -5.45 2.44
CA ALA A 108 2.24 -5.20 3.82
C ALA A 108 3.77 -5.22 3.98
N TRP A 109 4.29 -4.27 4.75
CA TRP A 109 5.65 -4.33 5.32
C TRP A 109 5.65 -4.93 6.72
N SER A 110 4.62 -4.63 7.49
CA SER A 110 4.41 -5.09 8.86
C SER A 110 2.97 -5.55 9.04
N ALA A 111 2.68 -6.19 10.18
CA ALA A 111 1.33 -6.58 10.53
C ALA A 111 1.14 -6.43 12.05
N PRO A 112 -0.10 -6.16 12.51
CA PRO A 112 -0.42 -6.17 13.92
C PRO A 112 -0.05 -7.49 14.59
N GLY A 113 0.38 -7.43 15.85
CA GLY A 113 0.89 -8.61 16.57
C GLY A 113 -0.12 -9.74 16.78
N TRP A 114 -1.43 -9.47 16.60
CA TRP A 114 -2.49 -10.47 16.70
C TRP A 114 -2.59 -11.37 15.46
N ILE A 115 -1.98 -10.97 14.33
CA ILE A 115 -2.06 -11.74 13.08
C ILE A 115 -1.33 -13.07 13.23
N GLY A 116 -2.08 -14.17 13.16
CA GLY A 116 -1.53 -15.51 13.36
C GLY A 116 -0.97 -15.71 14.78
N ASP A 117 -1.48 -14.93 15.74
CA ASP A 117 -1.19 -15.15 17.14
C ASP A 117 -1.84 -16.44 17.64
N ASP A 118 -1.22 -17.00 18.68
CA ASP A 118 -1.78 -18.10 19.42
C ASP A 118 -2.09 -17.55 20.82
N PRO A 119 -3.38 -17.41 21.19
CA PRO A 119 -3.75 -16.83 22.47
C PRO A 119 -3.26 -17.64 23.68
N SER A 120 -2.79 -18.88 23.46
CA SER A 120 -2.12 -19.68 24.50
C SER A 120 -0.65 -19.29 24.73
N ARG A 121 -0.06 -18.47 23.86
CA ARG A 121 1.34 -18.03 23.95
C ARG A 121 1.43 -16.59 24.45
N ARG A 122 2.37 -16.35 25.36
CA ARG A 122 2.68 -14.99 25.86
C ARG A 122 3.34 -14.09 24.82
N PHE A 123 3.92 -14.66 23.76
CA PHE A 123 4.59 -13.95 22.68
C PHE A 123 4.14 -14.52 21.33
N ALA A 124 3.91 -13.64 20.36
CA ALA A 124 3.50 -14.05 19.02
C ALA A 124 4.69 -14.71 18.28
N GLY A 125 4.45 -15.90 17.73
CA GLY A 125 5.43 -16.58 16.87
C GLY A 125 6.60 -17.28 17.55
N GLU A 126 7.38 -18.01 16.75
CA GLU A 126 8.70 -18.52 17.14
C GLU A 126 9.73 -17.42 16.76
N HIS A 127 10.60 -17.02 17.69
CA HIS A 127 11.52 -15.88 17.55
C HIS A 127 10.88 -14.48 17.39
N GLY A 128 9.60 -14.31 17.77
CA GLY A 128 8.92 -13.01 17.71
C GLY A 128 8.32 -12.65 16.35
N ASP A 129 8.32 -13.59 15.39
CA ASP A 129 7.62 -13.44 14.11
C ASP A 129 6.32 -14.26 14.15
N ALA A 130 5.19 -13.58 14.42
CA ALA A 130 3.86 -14.16 14.32
C ALA A 130 3.67 -14.86 12.96
N LYS A 131 2.80 -15.88 12.88
CA LYS A 131 2.55 -16.59 11.62
C LYS A 131 1.74 -15.71 10.67
N PHE A 132 2.41 -14.80 9.97
CA PHE A 132 1.80 -13.96 8.94
C PHE A 132 1.09 -14.80 7.88
N TRP A 133 1.67 -15.92 7.47
CA TRP A 133 1.02 -16.87 6.56
C TRP A 133 -0.09 -17.64 7.30
N SER A 134 -1.24 -17.00 7.45
CA SER A 134 -2.40 -17.49 8.19
C SER A 134 -3.70 -16.92 7.63
N VAL A 135 -4.82 -17.55 7.99
CA VAL A 135 -6.18 -17.07 7.64
C VAL A 135 -6.42 -15.67 8.21
N ASP A 136 -5.86 -15.34 9.38
CA ASP A 136 -5.94 -14.01 9.96
C ASP A 136 -5.40 -12.92 9.03
N ALA A 137 -4.26 -13.18 8.37
CA ALA A 137 -3.70 -12.24 7.41
C ALA A 137 -4.52 -12.15 6.12
N VAL A 138 -5.11 -13.26 5.65
CA VAL A 138 -6.03 -13.24 4.51
C VAL A 138 -7.24 -12.36 4.84
N ASP A 139 -7.89 -12.59 5.98
CA ASP A 139 -9.04 -11.81 6.43
C ASP A 139 -8.68 -10.33 6.66
N TYR A 140 -7.49 -10.06 7.19
CA TYR A 140 -6.95 -8.71 7.35
C TYR A 140 -6.82 -7.97 6.00
N TYR A 141 -6.28 -8.64 4.98
CA TYR A 141 -6.17 -8.12 3.62
C TYR A 141 -7.54 -7.87 3.00
N VAL A 142 -8.46 -8.84 3.13
CA VAL A 142 -9.83 -8.73 2.62
C VAL A 142 -10.54 -7.53 3.25
N LYS A 143 -10.42 -7.31 4.57
CA LYS A 143 -10.99 -6.14 5.24
C LYS A 143 -10.40 -4.83 4.74
N TRP A 144 -9.09 -4.78 4.47
CA TRP A 144 -8.45 -3.58 3.89
C TRP A 144 -9.01 -3.27 2.50
N LEU A 145 -9.13 -4.29 1.64
CA LEU A 145 -9.69 -4.17 0.29
C LEU A 145 -11.16 -3.76 0.30
N GLN A 146 -11.95 -4.31 1.24
CA GLN A 146 -13.33 -3.91 1.46
C GLN A 146 -13.41 -2.44 1.87
N GLY A 147 -12.60 -2.00 2.84
CA GLY A 147 -12.55 -0.58 3.24
C GLY A 147 -12.17 0.34 2.09
N LEU A 148 -11.15 -0.03 1.31
CA LEU A 148 -10.73 0.73 0.13
C LEU A 148 -11.87 0.93 -0.88
N ARG A 149 -12.63 -0.13 -1.15
CA ARG A 149 -13.74 -0.10 -2.10
C ARG A 149 -14.97 0.59 -1.53
N ASP A 150 -15.41 0.17 -0.36
CA ASP A 150 -16.73 0.51 0.18
C ASP A 150 -16.75 1.93 0.78
N VAL A 151 -15.61 2.41 1.31
CA VAL A 151 -15.50 3.77 1.88
C VAL A 151 -14.96 4.79 0.86
N TYR A 152 -13.99 4.39 0.03
CA TYR A 152 -13.29 5.32 -0.87
C TYR A 152 -13.63 5.14 -2.34
N GLY A 153 -14.37 4.10 -2.73
CA GLY A 153 -14.69 3.82 -4.12
C GLY A 153 -13.47 3.45 -4.97
N LEU A 154 -12.40 2.95 -4.33
CA LEU A 154 -11.13 2.64 -4.99
C LEU A 154 -10.92 1.12 -5.08
N SER A 155 -10.18 0.68 -6.09
CA SER A 155 -9.77 -0.70 -6.29
C SER A 155 -8.28 -0.78 -6.57
N LEU A 156 -7.67 -1.91 -6.20
CA LEU A 156 -6.31 -2.23 -6.59
C LEU A 156 -6.27 -2.92 -7.96
N ASP A 157 -5.14 -2.77 -8.64
CA ASP A 157 -4.79 -3.47 -9.87
C ASP A 157 -3.98 -4.75 -9.55
N ALA A 158 -3.13 -4.71 -8.51
CA ALA A 158 -2.48 -5.89 -7.95
C ALA A 158 -2.31 -5.81 -6.42
N ILE A 159 -2.12 -6.97 -5.78
CA ILE A 159 -1.80 -7.07 -4.36
C ILE A 159 -0.60 -7.99 -4.12
N GLY A 160 0.37 -7.50 -3.36
CA GLY A 160 1.54 -8.24 -2.93
C GLY A 160 1.33 -8.92 -1.58
N CYS A 161 2.16 -9.92 -1.28
CA CYS A 161 2.03 -10.71 -0.06
C CYS A 161 2.66 -10.03 1.16
N ARG A 162 3.99 -10.05 1.30
CA ARG A 162 4.70 -9.42 2.42
C ARG A 162 6.05 -8.95 1.92
N ASN A 163 6.33 -7.66 2.01
CA ASN A 163 7.53 -7.06 1.45
C ASN A 163 8.79 -7.72 2.03
N GLU A 164 9.68 -8.22 1.16
CA GLU A 164 11.02 -8.76 1.50
C GLU A 164 11.02 -9.87 2.57
N LYS A 165 9.93 -10.62 2.70
CA LYS A 165 9.77 -11.68 3.72
C LYS A 165 9.38 -13.05 3.14
N GLY A 166 9.78 -13.30 1.90
CA GLY A 166 9.52 -14.56 1.20
C GLY A 166 8.10 -14.66 0.68
N VAL A 167 7.70 -15.88 0.30
CA VAL A 167 6.41 -16.18 -0.34
C VAL A 167 5.82 -17.43 0.31
N SER A 168 4.49 -17.50 0.35
CA SER A 168 3.75 -18.73 0.59
C SER A 168 2.74 -18.92 -0.53
N TYR A 169 2.80 -20.05 -1.24
CA TYR A 169 1.83 -20.38 -2.29
C TYR A 169 0.50 -20.87 -1.72
N ASP A 170 0.49 -21.26 -0.45
CA ASP A 170 -0.73 -21.65 0.28
C ASP A 170 -1.46 -20.45 0.88
N PHE A 171 -0.94 -19.23 0.68
CA PHE A 171 -1.59 -17.99 1.13
C PHE A 171 -2.68 -17.58 0.14
N VAL A 172 -3.87 -18.12 0.35
CA VAL A 172 -5.08 -17.90 -0.45
C VAL A 172 -6.29 -17.62 0.42
#